data_AF-A0A538K780-F1
#
_entry.id   AF-A0A538K780-F1
#
_cell.length_a   1.000
_cell.length_b   1.000
_cell.length_c   1.000
_cell.angle_alpha   90.00
_cell.angle_beta   90.00
_cell.angle_gamma   90.00
#
_symmetry.space_group_name_H-M   'P 1'
#
loop_
_entity.id
_entity.type
_entity.pdbx_description
1 polymer ?
#
loop_
_entity_poly.entity_id
_entity_poly.type
_entity_poly.pdbx_seq_one_letter_code
_entity_poly.pdbx_strand_id
1 'polypeptide(L)'
;ASAEELRSRFERALGDLLPAARAARIERFVVTREHAATFRAAPGHRALRPGPRTGIDGLALAGAFTDTGWPATMEGAVRSGHAAADVALASLGSERAIVEVAA
;
A
#
# COMPACT_ATOMS: atom_id res chain seq x y z
N ALA A 1 13.68 -8.08 -16.19
CA ALA A 1 13.15 -9.24 -16.91
C ALA A 1 12.09 -8.80 -17.90
N SER A 2 12.20 -9.27 -19.15
CA SER A 2 11.18 -9.09 -20.19
C SER A 2 9.87 -9.78 -19.78
N ALA A 3 8.78 -9.46 -20.47
CA ALA A 3 7.50 -10.15 -20.21
C ALA A 3 7.59 -11.66 -20.54
N GLU A 4 8.35 -12.02 -21.57
CA GLU A 4 8.56 -13.39 -22.00
C GLU A 4 9.39 -14.20 -20.99
N GLU A 5 10.45 -13.62 -20.45
CA GLU A 5 11.25 -14.25 -19.40
C GLU A 5 10.41 -14.53 -18.14
N LEU A 6 9.55 -13.58 -17.76
CA LEU A 6 8.63 -13.74 -16.63
C LEU A 6 7.60 -14.82 -16.90
N ARG A 7 6.99 -14.83 -18.10
CA ARG A 7 6.06 -15.87 -18.54
C ARG A 7 6.67 -17.25 -18.38
N SER A 8 7.83 -17.47 -19.01
CA SER A 8 8.52 -18.76 -18.96
C SER A 8 8.84 -19.22 -17.53
N ARG A 9 9.22 -18.28 -16.65
CA ARG A 9 9.49 -18.56 -15.24
C ARG A 9 8.22 -18.95 -14.48
N PHE A 10 7.13 -18.21 -14.64
CA PHE A 10 5.87 -18.47 -13.93
C PHE A 10 5.16 -19.72 -14.44
N GLU A 11 5.22 -20.02 -15.73
CA GLU A 11 4.67 -21.26 -16.31
C GLU A 11 5.31 -22.51 -15.71
N ARG A 12 6.65 -22.52 -15.58
CA ARG A 12 7.36 -23.61 -14.89
C ARG A 12 6.93 -23.73 -13.43
N ALA A 13 6.94 -22.61 -12.69
CA ALA A 13 6.56 -22.62 -11.27
C ALA A 13 5.12 -23.09 -11.05
N LEU A 14 4.19 -22.71 -11.93
CA LEU A 14 2.81 -23.21 -11.91
C LEU A 14 2.76 -24.72 -12.14
N GLY A 15 3.51 -25.25 -13.11
CA GLY A 15 3.58 -26.69 -13.35
C GLY A 15 4.23 -27.48 -12.20
N ASP A 16 5.12 -26.88 -11.43
CA ASP A 16 5.73 -27.49 -10.26
C ASP A 16 4.77 -27.52 -9.06
N LEU A 17 4.02 -26.45 -8.83
CA LEU A 17 3.05 -26.34 -7.73
C LEU A 17 1.72 -27.05 -8.02
N LEU A 18 1.27 -27.00 -9.27
CA LEU A 18 -0.01 -27.49 -9.74
C LEU A 18 0.22 -28.38 -10.97
N PRO A 19 0.47 -29.69 -10.82
CA PRO A 19 0.83 -30.56 -11.95
C PRO A 19 -0.18 -30.56 -13.11
N ALA A 20 -1.47 -30.37 -12.82
CA ALA A 20 -2.51 -30.22 -13.84
C ALA A 20 -2.32 -28.99 -14.75
N ALA A 21 -1.65 -27.94 -14.28
CA ALA A 21 -1.35 -26.74 -15.05
C ALA A 21 -0.38 -27.03 -16.21
N ARG A 22 0.40 -28.12 -16.16
CA ARG A 22 1.30 -28.54 -17.26
C ARG A 22 0.55 -28.86 -18.55
N ALA A 23 -0.71 -29.28 -18.44
CA ALA A 23 -1.59 -29.58 -19.57
C ALA A 23 -2.54 -28.42 -19.91
N ALA A 24 -2.53 -27.33 -19.13
CA ALA A 24 -3.41 -26.19 -19.34
C ALA A 24 -2.87 -25.24 -20.41
N ARG A 25 -3.77 -24.53 -21.10
CA ARG A 25 -3.43 -23.45 -22.04
C ARG A 25 -3.61 -22.10 -21.36
N ILE A 26 -2.60 -21.23 -21.44
CA ILE A 26 -2.72 -19.85 -20.96
C ILE A 26 -3.40 -18.99 -22.02
N GLU A 27 -4.63 -18.54 -21.73
CA GLU A 27 -5.39 -17.66 -22.62
C GLU A 27 -4.84 -16.23 -22.65
N ARG A 28 -4.34 -15.75 -21.51
CA ARG A 28 -3.84 -14.37 -21.37
C ARG A 28 -2.78 -14.28 -20.28
N PHE A 29 -1.75 -13.49 -20.55
CA PHE A 29 -0.69 -13.16 -19.58
C PHE A 29 -0.38 -11.68 -19.68
N VAL A 30 -0.36 -10.99 -18.54
CA VAL A 30 -0.07 -9.55 -18.48
C VAL A 30 0.92 -9.32 -17.36
N VAL A 31 1.91 -8.47 -17.60
CA VAL A 31 2.88 -8.05 -16.59
C VAL A 31 2.67 -6.58 -16.29
N THR A 32 2.21 -6.29 -15.08
CA THR A 32 2.19 -4.93 -14.52
C THR A 32 3.48 -4.69 -13.73
N ARG A 33 4.08 -3.50 -13.90
CA ARG A 33 5.32 -3.12 -13.21
C ARG A 33 5.12 -1.78 -12.53
N GLU A 34 5.32 -1.75 -11.23
CA GLU A 34 5.23 -0.53 -10.42
C GLU A 34 6.55 -0.33 -9.66
N HIS A 35 7.43 0.51 -10.21
CA HIS A 35 8.78 0.70 -9.68
C HIS A 35 8.77 1.34 -8.28
N ALA A 36 7.72 2.10 -7.95
CA ALA A 36 7.54 2.78 -6.68
C ALA A 36 6.23 2.36 -5.98
N ALA A 37 5.87 1.07 -6.06
CA ALA A 37 4.60 0.55 -5.54
C ALA A 37 4.41 0.81 -4.03
N THR A 38 5.34 0.32 -3.22
CA THR A 38 5.38 0.52 -1.77
C THR A 38 6.82 0.78 -1.35
N PHE A 39 7.01 1.57 -0.29
CA PHE A 39 8.35 1.82 0.23
C PHE A 39 8.94 0.53 0.80
N ARG A 40 10.28 0.42 0.74
CA ARG A 40 10.99 -0.70 1.37
C ARG A 40 11.02 -0.52 2.88
N ALA A 41 10.28 -1.36 3.62
CA ALA A 41 10.29 -1.36 5.07
C ALA A 41 11.54 -2.04 5.65
N ALA A 42 12.73 -1.44 5.44
CA ALA A 42 13.96 -1.95 6.05
C ALA A 42 14.00 -1.63 7.56
N PRO A 43 14.81 -2.34 8.37
CA PRO A 43 14.97 -2.03 9.79
C PRO A 43 15.23 -0.54 10.04
N GLY A 44 14.59 0.03 11.06
CA GLY A 44 14.68 1.46 11.40
C GLY A 44 13.72 2.39 10.63
N HIS A 45 13.11 1.98 9.51
CA HIS A 45 12.25 2.86 8.71
C HIS A 45 11.01 3.37 9.44
N ARG A 46 10.52 2.64 10.44
CA ARG A 46 9.36 3.08 11.24
C ARG A 46 9.58 4.47 11.85
N ALA A 47 10.79 4.76 12.32
CA ALA A 47 11.13 6.04 12.94
C ALA A 47 11.16 7.22 11.94
N LEU A 48 11.21 6.93 10.63
CA LEU A 48 11.23 7.94 9.56
C LEU A 48 9.83 8.25 9.02
N ARG A 49 8.79 7.52 9.46
CA ARG A 49 7.43 7.69 8.95
C ARG A 49 6.83 8.96 9.56
N PRO A 50 6.39 9.93 8.75
CA PRO A 50 5.79 11.14 9.28
C PRO A 50 4.38 10.87 9.81
N GLY A 51 3.96 11.62 10.84
CA GLY A 51 2.56 11.70 11.23
C GLY A 51 1.72 12.50 10.21
N PRO A 52 0.40 12.62 10.44
CA PRO A 52 -0.51 13.33 9.53
C PRO A 52 -0.34 14.86 9.56
N ARG A 53 0.20 15.44 10.64
CA ARG A 53 0.49 16.88 10.73
C ARG A 53 1.78 17.23 10.03
N THR A 54 1.74 18.27 9.20
CA THR A 54 2.94 18.89 8.62
C THR A 54 3.27 20.20 9.33
N GLY A 55 4.43 20.78 9.02
CA GLY A 55 4.79 22.14 9.44
C GLY A 55 4.18 23.25 8.57
N ILE A 56 3.32 22.92 7.61
CA ILE A 56 2.68 23.87 6.70
C ILE A 56 1.19 23.97 7.09
N ASP A 57 0.74 25.18 7.37
CA ASP A 57 -0.65 25.43 7.76
C ASP A 57 -1.62 25.01 6.64
N GLY A 58 -2.66 24.27 7.03
CA GLY A 58 -3.65 23.73 6.09
C GLY A 58 -3.19 22.53 5.27
N LEU A 59 -1.99 21.97 5.52
CA LEU A 59 -1.48 20.78 4.84
C LEU A 59 -1.37 19.58 5.79
N ALA A 60 -2.09 18.50 5.46
CA ALA A 60 -2.00 17.20 6.13
C ALA A 60 -1.45 16.11 5.19
N LEU A 61 -0.82 15.08 5.75
CA LEU A 61 -0.27 13.95 5.00
C LEU A 61 -1.10 12.68 5.21
N ALA A 62 -1.42 12.01 4.11
CA ALA A 62 -2.02 10.69 4.10
C ALA A 62 -1.29 9.73 3.14
N GLY A 63 -1.42 8.44 3.40
CA GLY A 63 -0.79 7.35 2.66
C GLY A 63 -0.24 6.27 3.61
N ALA A 64 -0.18 5.03 3.13
CA ALA A 64 0.30 3.88 3.91
C ALA A 64 1.76 4.03 4.40
N PHE A 65 2.51 5.01 3.89
CA PHE A 65 3.87 5.35 4.34
C PHE A 65 3.90 6.20 5.62
N THR A 66 2.81 6.88 5.99
CA THR A 66 2.72 7.69 7.22
C THR A 66 2.70 6.81 8.48
N ASP A 67 2.99 7.35 9.66
CA ASP A 67 3.05 6.58 10.91
C ASP A 67 1.64 6.24 11.44
N THR A 68 1.11 5.11 10.96
CA THR A 68 -0.25 4.64 11.28
C THR A 68 -0.28 3.59 12.39
N GLY A 69 0.88 3.18 12.88
CA GLY A 69 1.04 1.99 13.73
C GLY A 69 1.08 0.66 12.98
N TRP A 70 0.63 0.62 11.72
CA TRP A 70 0.51 -0.58 10.87
C TRP A 70 1.59 -0.63 9.79
N PRO A 71 1.91 -1.83 9.22
CA PRO A 71 2.71 -1.91 8.00
C PRO A 71 2.05 -1.15 6.83
N ALA A 72 2.76 -1.05 5.70
CA ALA A 72 2.26 -0.39 4.48
C ALA A 72 1.16 -1.24 3.80
N THR A 73 -0.06 -1.21 4.34
CA THR A 73 -1.21 -1.98 3.87
C THR A 73 -2.36 -1.07 3.44
N MET A 74 -3.41 -1.66 2.86
CA MET A 74 -4.64 -0.93 2.54
C MET A 74 -5.30 -0.36 3.81
N GLU A 75 -5.34 -1.13 4.90
CA GLU A 75 -5.84 -0.69 6.21
C GLU A 75 -4.99 0.47 6.75
N GLY A 76 -3.67 0.39 6.60
CA GLY A 76 -2.76 1.49 6.91
C GLY A 76 -3.10 2.76 6.12
N ALA A 77 -3.37 2.64 4.82
CA ALA A 77 -3.79 3.78 3.98
C ALA A 77 -5.11 4.40 4.46
N VAL A 78 -6.09 3.58 4.84
CA VAL A 78 -7.40 4.05 5.35
C VAL A 78 -7.22 4.78 6.68
N ARG A 79 -6.54 4.16 7.65
CA ARG A 79 -6.26 4.77 8.96
C ARG A 79 -5.51 6.10 8.83
N SER A 80 -4.54 6.13 7.92
CA SER A 80 -3.80 7.34 7.56
C SER A 80 -4.73 8.45 7.04
N GLY A 81 -5.66 8.12 6.16
CA GLY A 81 -6.64 9.07 5.62
C GLY A 81 -7.53 9.66 6.71
N HIS A 82 -8.04 8.84 7.64
CA HIS A 82 -8.80 9.32 8.79
C HIS A 82 -7.97 10.30 9.65
N ALA A 83 -6.74 9.92 10.00
CA ALA A 83 -5.88 10.77 10.81
C ALA A 83 -5.53 12.11 10.12
N ALA A 84 -5.35 12.12 8.80
CA ALA A 84 -5.13 13.35 8.02
C ALA A 84 -6.37 14.24 7.98
N ALA A 85 -7.56 13.63 7.86
CA ALA A 85 -8.81 14.36 7.85
C ALA A 85 -9.14 14.95 9.23
N ASP A 86 -8.85 14.26 10.33
CA ASP A 86 -8.96 14.82 11.69
C ASP A 86 -8.06 16.06 11.87
N VAL A 87 -6.83 16.01 11.34
CA VAL A 87 -5.92 17.17 11.31
C VAL A 87 -6.50 18.33 10.51
N ALA A 88 -7.02 18.05 9.31
CA ALA A 88 -7.61 19.08 8.46
C ALA A 88 -8.85 19.74 9.09
N LEU A 89 -9.74 18.95 9.70
CA LEU A 89 -10.94 19.45 10.37
C LEU A 89 -10.61 20.31 11.59
N ALA A 90 -9.61 19.90 12.38
CA ALA A 90 -9.11 20.71 13.49
C ALA A 90 -8.57 22.07 13.02
N SER A 91 -7.82 22.11 11.91
CA SER A 91 -7.32 23.36 11.33
C SER A 91 -8.43 24.29 10.81
N LEU A 92 -9.60 23.75 10.46
CA LEU A 92 -10.77 24.52 10.01
C LEU A 92 -11.69 24.94 11.16
N GLY A 93 -11.37 24.59 12.42
CA GLY A 93 -12.24 24.84 13.57
C GLY A 93 -13.53 24.00 13.56
N SER A 94 -13.53 22.84 12.89
CA SER A 94 -14.68 21.95 12.81
C SER A 94 -14.53 20.75 13.75
N GLU A 95 -15.41 20.61 14.73
CA GLU A 95 -15.42 19.50 15.72
C GLU A 95 -16.15 18.24 15.24
N ARG A 96 -16.18 17.94 13.94
CA ARG A 96 -16.74 16.65 13.49
C ARG A 96 -15.66 15.58 13.49
N ALA A 97 -15.54 14.83 14.58
CA ALA A 97 -14.74 13.62 14.60
C ALA A 97 -15.30 12.59 13.61
N ILE A 98 -14.45 12.04 12.75
CA ILE A 98 -14.82 10.94 11.87
C ILE A 98 -14.90 9.70 12.77
N VAL A 99 -16.08 9.10 12.88
CA VAL A 99 -16.31 7.95 13.76
C VAL A 99 -15.34 6.83 13.37
N GLU A 100 -14.51 6.40 14.31
CA GLU A 100 -13.62 5.25 14.15
C GLU A 100 -14.50 4.01 13.87
N VAL A 101 -14.32 3.36 12.72
CA VAL A 101 -14.89 2.02 12.51
C VAL A 101 -14.08 1.09 13.40
N ALA A 102 -14.55 0.91 14.63
CA ALA A 102 -14.01 -0.06 15.56
C ALA A 102 -13.99 -1.44 14.89
N ALA A 103 -12.83 -2.09 14.94
CA ALA A 103 -12.65 -3.49 14.57
C ALA A 103 -13.25 -4.40 15.64
#